data_AF-A0A7K4JT69-F1
#
_entry.id   AF-A0A7K4JT69-F1
#
_cell.length_a   1.000
_cell.length_b   1.000
_cell.length_c   1.000
_cell.angle_alpha   90.00
_cell.angle_beta   90.00
_cell.angle_gamma   90.00
#
_symmetry.space_group_name_H-M   'P 1'
#
loop_
_entity.id
_entity.type
_entity.pdbx_description
1 polymer ?
#
loop_
_entity_poly.entity_id
_entity_poly.type
_entity_poly.pdbx_seq_one_letter_code
_entity_poly.pdbx_strand_id
1 'polypeptide(L)'
;KLQEEDLPCSTEELELVFDGLDAAGTGRLRTKEFTAGLYQFMSSQKAARDHRRRKTASRRVRLVLPSPVEEGADSEERRHFAAFMEQLGTDNISEEKEIWQLWVTLRQDNPQLLGNLEDFLAKMRHRIQEARSKKAALEVTLNKRVAEHDKEVQQLCEAMEQQIQQEKQRLEHESMARSHQHSEELRRALEASEREVQRLVRAQMELETRCRSLHSTQQATSTENRQLEESNHELEDRLQHLHQQLQETQGCLQRLRAA
;
A
#
# COMPACT_ATOMS: atom_id res chain seq x y z
N LYS A 1 0.65 -9.59 -1.32
CA LYS A 1 -0.30 -10.64 -0.89
C LYS A 1 0.04 -10.95 0.55
N LEU A 2 -0.75 -10.45 1.49
CA LEU A 2 -0.56 -10.76 2.91
C LEU A 2 -0.87 -12.25 3.07
N GLN A 3 0.11 -13.03 3.52
CA GLN A 3 -0.11 -14.42 3.89
C GLN A 3 -1.08 -14.41 5.09
N GLU A 4 -2.25 -15.03 4.92
CA GLU A 4 -3.07 -15.46 6.04
C GLU A 4 -2.24 -16.49 6.81
N GLU A 5 -1.63 -16.06 7.91
CA GLU A 5 -1.25 -17.01 8.95
C GLU A 5 -2.54 -17.47 9.61
N ASP A 6 -3.04 -18.61 9.15
CA ASP A 6 -4.19 -19.28 9.75
C ASP A 6 -3.88 -19.53 11.23
N LEU A 7 -4.55 -18.76 12.10
CA LEU A 7 -4.55 -18.99 13.53
C LEU A 7 -4.97 -20.45 13.77
N PRO A 8 -4.22 -21.25 14.55
CA PRO A 8 -4.52 -22.66 14.82
C PRO A 8 -5.67 -22.80 15.84
N CYS A 9 -6.76 -22.07 15.63
CA CYS A 9 -7.95 -22.11 16.46
C CYS A 9 -9.11 -22.63 15.60
N SER A 10 -9.79 -23.66 16.08
CA SER A 10 -11.04 -24.12 15.48
C SER A 10 -12.12 -23.04 15.57
N THR A 11 -13.11 -23.10 14.68
CA THR A 11 -14.23 -22.15 14.66
C THR A 11 -14.98 -22.12 15.99
N GLU A 12 -15.13 -23.28 16.64
CA GLU A 12 -15.77 -23.44 17.95
C GLU A 12 -14.97 -22.75 19.07
N GLU A 13 -13.63 -22.82 19.01
CA GLU A 13 -12.76 -22.13 19.98
C GLU A 13 -12.80 -20.61 19.80
N LEU A 14 -12.88 -20.14 18.56
CA LEU A 14 -13.03 -18.72 18.24
C LEU A 14 -14.39 -18.17 18.71
N GLU A 15 -15.46 -18.95 18.56
CA GLU A 15 -16.80 -18.60 19.05
C GLU A 15 -16.81 -18.50 20.58
N LEU A 16 -16.16 -19.45 21.27
CA LEU A 16 -16.05 -19.42 22.74
C LEU A 16 -15.26 -18.20 23.25
N VAL A 17 -14.22 -17.79 22.53
CA VAL A 17 -13.46 -16.57 22.83
C VAL A 17 -14.30 -15.32 22.57
N PHE A 18 -15.08 -15.32 21.47
CA PHE A 18 -15.96 -14.21 21.13
C PHE A 18 -17.07 -14.03 22.17
N ASP A 19 -17.74 -15.10 22.58
CA ASP A 19 -18.77 -15.10 23.63
C ASP A 19 -18.20 -14.66 24.99
N GLY A 20 -16.96 -15.05 25.29
CA GLY A 20 -16.26 -14.61 26.51
C GLY A 20 -15.90 -13.12 26.52
N LEU A 21 -15.78 -12.50 25.34
CA LEU A 21 -15.48 -11.07 25.18
C LEU A 21 -16.74 -10.23 25.02
N ASP A 22 -17.80 -10.76 24.39
CA ASP A 22 -19.10 -10.10 24.21
C ASP A 22 -20.00 -10.27 25.44
N ALA A 23 -19.59 -9.63 26.54
CA ALA A 23 -20.37 -9.62 27.79
C ALA A 23 -21.79 -9.03 27.62
N ALA A 24 -22.06 -8.32 26.52
CA ALA A 24 -23.35 -7.75 26.20
C ALA A 24 -24.24 -8.70 25.37
N GLY A 25 -23.71 -9.81 24.86
CA GLY A 25 -24.44 -10.81 24.06
C GLY A 25 -25.08 -10.23 22.81
N THR A 26 -24.43 -9.23 22.20
CA THR A 26 -24.98 -8.48 21.06
C THR A 26 -24.58 -9.07 19.71
N GLY A 27 -23.70 -10.08 19.69
CA GLY A 27 -23.16 -10.72 18.50
C GLY A 27 -22.19 -9.83 17.71
N ARG A 28 -21.76 -8.69 18.27
CA ARG A 28 -20.86 -7.73 17.64
C ARG A 28 -19.98 -7.04 18.68
N LEU A 29 -18.66 -7.19 18.54
CA LEU A 29 -17.69 -6.51 19.40
C LEU A 29 -17.18 -5.22 18.74
N ARG A 30 -17.31 -4.08 19.43
CA ARG A 30 -16.61 -2.86 19.02
C ARG A 30 -15.13 -2.98 19.36
N THR A 31 -14.26 -2.34 18.58
CA THR A 31 -12.79 -2.39 18.78
C THR A 31 -12.35 -2.04 20.20
N LYS A 32 -13.05 -1.10 20.85
CA LYS A 32 -12.80 -0.71 22.25
C LYS A 32 -13.17 -1.81 23.24
N GLU A 33 -14.30 -2.49 23.03
CA GLU A 33 -14.78 -3.61 23.87
C GLU A 33 -13.87 -4.82 23.71
N PHE A 34 -13.48 -5.15 22.47
CA PHE A 34 -12.52 -6.22 22.16
C PHE A 34 -11.18 -6.02 22.88
N THR A 35 -10.59 -4.82 22.76
CA THR A 35 -9.26 -4.56 23.33
C THR A 35 -9.30 -4.57 24.86
N ALA A 36 -10.37 -4.03 25.47
CA ALA A 36 -10.55 -4.03 26.91
C ALA A 36 -10.77 -5.44 27.49
N GLY A 37 -11.63 -6.25 26.85
CA GLY A 37 -11.88 -7.63 27.27
C GLY A 37 -10.65 -8.51 27.12
N LEU A 38 -9.89 -8.36 26.03
CA LEU A 38 -8.66 -9.13 25.79
C LEU A 38 -7.56 -8.77 26.80
N TYR A 39 -7.44 -7.49 27.15
CA TYR A 39 -6.51 -7.03 28.20
C TYR A 39 -6.86 -7.62 29.58
N GLN A 40 -8.15 -7.70 29.91
CA GLN A 40 -8.63 -8.28 31.15
C GLN A 40 -8.41 -9.81 31.19
N PHE A 41 -8.63 -10.51 30.09
CA PHE A 41 -8.37 -11.95 29.94
C PHE A 41 -6.87 -12.30 30.09
N MET A 42 -5.99 -11.50 29.49
CA MET A 42 -4.54 -11.70 29.64
C MET A 42 -4.06 -11.40 31.07
N SER A 43 -4.72 -10.48 31.77
CA SER A 43 -4.40 -10.12 33.16
C SER A 43 -4.84 -11.19 34.15
N SER A 44 -5.99 -11.83 33.94
CA SER A 44 -6.49 -12.93 34.79
C SER A 44 -5.65 -14.21 34.64
N GLN A 45 -5.10 -14.50 33.46
CA GLN A 45 -4.16 -15.61 33.25
C GLN A 45 -2.86 -15.47 34.04
N LYS A 46 -2.36 -14.23 34.25
CA LYS A 46 -1.16 -13.99 35.08
C LYS A 46 -1.41 -14.34 36.55
N ALA A 47 -2.59 -14.02 37.09
CA ALA A 47 -2.96 -14.37 38.46
C ALA A 47 -3.09 -15.90 38.68
N ALA A 48 -3.63 -16.63 37.69
CA ALA A 48 -3.75 -18.09 37.76
C ALA A 48 -2.38 -18.81 37.70
N ARG A 49 -1.42 -18.28 36.92
CA ARG A 49 -0.05 -18.81 36.84
C ARG A 49 0.71 -18.63 38.16
N ASP A 50 0.52 -17.50 38.85
CA ASP A 50 1.12 -17.26 40.17
C ASP A 50 0.56 -18.18 41.27
N HIS A 51 -0.73 -18.53 41.20
CA HIS A 51 -1.34 -19.49 42.13
C HIS A 51 -0.89 -20.93 41.87
N ARG A 52 -0.55 -21.30 40.63
CA ARG A 52 0.00 -22.62 40.31
C ARG A 52 1.46 -22.76 40.75
N ARG A 53 2.24 -21.67 40.71
CA ARG A 53 3.65 -21.65 41.16
C ARG A 53 3.81 -21.80 42.68
N ARG A 54 2.80 -21.40 43.48
CA ARG A 54 2.80 -21.59 44.94
C ARG A 54 2.42 -23.00 45.40
N LYS A 55 1.73 -23.82 44.59
CA LYS A 55 1.29 -25.18 44.98
C LYS A 55 2.26 -26.31 44.60
N THR A 56 3.31 -26.04 43.82
CA THR A 56 4.34 -27.04 43.45
C THR A 56 5.56 -27.07 44.38
N ALA A 57 5.57 -26.28 45.45
CA ALA A 57 6.56 -26.37 46.52
C ALA A 57 6.02 -27.22 47.67
N SER A 58 5.71 -28.49 47.42
CA SER A 58 5.38 -29.44 48.49
C SER A 58 6.09 -30.77 48.29
N ARG A 59 6.87 -31.10 49.31
CA ARG A 59 7.39 -32.43 49.67
C ARG A 59 8.53 -33.01 48.81
N ARG A 60 9.72 -32.40 48.91
CA ARG A 60 10.95 -33.21 48.90
C ARG A 60 11.08 -33.89 50.25
N VAL A 61 10.98 -35.22 50.27
CA VAL A 61 11.30 -36.06 51.42
C VAL A 61 12.77 -35.85 51.74
N ARG A 62 13.04 -35.21 52.88
CA ARG A 62 14.38 -35.05 53.42
C ARG A 62 14.77 -36.42 54.00
N LEU A 63 15.56 -37.20 53.27
CA LEU A 63 16.32 -38.29 53.85
C LEU A 63 17.31 -37.66 54.82
N VAL A 64 16.97 -37.67 56.10
CA VAL A 64 17.89 -37.30 57.19
C VAL A 64 18.88 -38.45 57.28
N LEU A 65 20.00 -38.33 56.58
CA LEU A 65 21.19 -39.08 56.95
C LEU A 65 21.71 -38.51 58.29
N PRO A 66 22.23 -39.34 59.20
CA PRO A 66 22.81 -38.86 60.44
C PRO A 66 23.97 -37.94 60.11
N SER A 67 23.94 -36.70 60.61
CA SER A 67 25.06 -35.77 60.57
C SER A 67 26.20 -36.34 61.43
N PRO A 68 27.37 -36.66 60.87
CA PRO A 68 28.56 -36.79 61.69
C PRO A 68 29.08 -35.38 61.95
N VAL A 69 28.94 -34.96 63.21
CA VAL A 69 29.98 -34.25 63.97
C VAL A 69 30.72 -33.15 63.19
N GLU A 70 30.33 -31.91 63.48
CA GLU A 70 31.02 -30.66 63.11
C GLU A 70 32.34 -30.43 63.88
N GLU A 71 33.03 -31.48 64.31
CA GLU A 71 34.29 -31.37 65.04
C GLU A 71 35.41 -32.07 64.26
N GLY A 72 36.30 -31.27 63.66
CA GLY A 72 37.59 -31.75 63.19
C GLY A 72 37.97 -31.45 61.74
N ALA A 73 37.30 -30.56 61.02
CA ALA A 73 37.87 -30.03 59.77
C ALA A 73 38.95 -29.00 60.13
N ASP A 74 40.21 -29.39 59.99
CA ASP A 74 41.34 -28.48 60.15
C ASP A 74 41.12 -27.22 59.28
N SER A 75 41.32 -26.03 59.87
CA SER A 75 41.07 -24.73 59.20
C SER A 75 41.84 -24.62 57.89
N GLU A 76 42.97 -25.32 57.81
CA GLU A 76 43.82 -25.43 56.63
C GLU A 76 43.17 -26.26 55.52
N GLU A 77 42.47 -27.35 55.83
CA GLU A 77 41.82 -28.21 54.83
C GLU A 77 40.62 -27.53 54.17
N ARG A 78 39.85 -26.79 54.96
CA ARG A 78 38.76 -25.97 54.42
C ARG A 78 39.30 -24.87 53.52
N ARG A 79 40.49 -24.33 53.82
CA ARG A 79 41.20 -23.40 52.91
C ARG A 79 41.72 -24.10 51.66
N HIS A 80 42.25 -25.33 51.76
CA HIS A 80 42.70 -26.11 50.61
C HIS A 80 41.54 -26.46 49.66
N PHE A 81 40.41 -26.91 50.20
CA PHE A 81 39.22 -27.16 49.42
C PHE A 81 38.63 -25.88 48.84
N ALA A 82 38.54 -24.79 49.62
CA ALA A 82 38.05 -23.51 49.10
C ALA A 82 38.94 -22.99 47.97
N ALA A 83 40.28 -23.07 48.13
CA ALA A 83 41.23 -22.72 47.07
C ALA A 83 41.09 -23.63 45.84
N PHE A 84 40.82 -24.91 46.03
CA PHE A 84 40.57 -25.86 44.94
C PHE A 84 39.25 -25.58 44.23
N MET A 85 38.16 -25.30 44.95
CA MET A 85 36.87 -24.92 44.39
C MET A 85 36.92 -23.56 43.68
N GLU A 86 37.68 -22.61 44.22
CA GLU A 86 37.97 -21.32 43.58
C GLU A 86 38.76 -21.52 42.27
N GLN A 87 39.78 -22.38 42.27
CA GLN A 87 40.48 -22.77 41.06
C GLN A 87 39.57 -23.53 40.08
N LEU A 88 38.58 -24.28 40.58
CA LEU A 88 37.60 -24.97 39.74
C LEU A 88 36.55 -24.04 39.13
N GLY A 89 36.37 -22.83 39.67
CA GLY A 89 35.47 -21.81 39.13
C GLY A 89 34.00 -22.23 39.16
N THR A 90 33.56 -22.91 40.23
CA THR A 90 32.16 -23.34 40.39
C THR A 90 31.31 -22.20 40.95
N ASP A 91 30.38 -21.69 40.15
CA ASP A 91 29.43 -20.64 40.58
C ASP A 91 28.24 -21.19 41.38
N ASN A 92 28.10 -22.52 41.46
CA ASN A 92 26.96 -23.20 42.07
C ASN A 92 27.26 -23.64 43.51
N ILE A 93 26.86 -22.78 44.46
CA ILE A 93 26.97 -22.97 45.93
C ILE A 93 26.30 -24.27 46.42
N SER A 94 25.34 -24.82 45.67
CA SER A 94 24.67 -26.08 46.04
C SER A 94 25.53 -27.31 45.75
N GLU A 95 26.21 -27.34 44.61
CA GLU A 95 27.09 -28.44 44.21
C GLU A 95 28.36 -28.45 45.07
N GLU A 96 28.85 -27.27 45.44
CA GLU A 96 30.00 -27.10 46.35
C GLU A 96 29.79 -27.78 47.71
N LYS A 97 28.57 -27.74 48.26
CA LYS A 97 28.24 -28.41 49.54
C LYS A 97 28.27 -29.93 49.43
N GLU A 98 27.79 -30.48 48.32
CA GLU A 98 27.77 -31.93 48.08
C GLU A 98 29.19 -32.46 47.83
N ILE A 99 30.01 -31.70 47.08
CA ILE A 99 31.42 -32.02 46.84
C ILE A 99 32.22 -31.92 48.14
N TRP A 100 31.94 -30.95 49.00
CA TRP A 100 32.58 -30.83 50.31
C TRP A 100 32.26 -32.01 51.23
N GLN A 101 31.00 -32.45 51.27
CA GLN A 101 30.61 -33.64 52.03
C GLN A 101 31.35 -34.89 51.54
N LEU A 102 31.42 -35.07 50.22
CA LEU A 102 32.15 -36.17 49.61
C LEU A 102 33.66 -36.10 49.94
N TRP A 103 34.24 -34.91 49.90
CA TRP A 103 35.64 -34.65 50.25
C TRP A 103 35.98 -35.08 51.69
N VAL A 104 35.14 -34.69 52.65
CA VAL A 104 35.31 -35.05 54.06
C VAL A 104 35.18 -36.56 54.27
N THR A 105 34.19 -37.20 53.64
CA THR A 105 33.98 -38.65 53.76
C THR A 105 35.12 -39.46 53.14
N LEU A 106 35.61 -39.09 51.94
CA LEU A 106 36.71 -39.80 51.31
C LEU A 106 38.03 -39.65 52.05
N ARG A 107 38.26 -38.52 52.72
CA ARG A 107 39.46 -38.35 53.55
C ARG A 107 39.48 -39.29 54.75
N GLN A 108 38.33 -39.53 55.37
CA GLN A 108 38.18 -40.41 56.53
C GLN A 108 38.28 -41.89 56.13
N ASP A 109 37.61 -42.28 55.05
CA ASP A 109 37.49 -43.69 54.67
C ASP A 109 38.63 -44.17 53.75
N ASN A 110 39.06 -43.34 52.79
CA ASN A 110 40.00 -43.72 51.72
C ASN A 110 40.79 -42.52 51.17
N PRO A 111 41.83 -42.03 51.89
CA PRO A 111 42.56 -40.80 51.54
C PRO A 111 43.27 -40.85 50.18
N GLN A 112 43.51 -42.05 49.66
CA GLN A 112 44.19 -42.29 48.38
C GLN A 112 43.32 -41.98 47.16
N LEU A 113 41.99 -41.85 47.33
CA LEU A 113 41.04 -41.52 46.27
C LEU A 113 40.81 -40.02 46.10
N LEU A 114 41.32 -39.19 47.00
CA LEU A 114 41.14 -37.74 46.95
C LEU A 114 41.75 -37.12 45.69
N GLY A 115 42.97 -37.53 45.33
CA GLY A 115 43.62 -37.10 44.09
C GLY A 115 42.85 -37.49 42.83
N ASN A 116 42.16 -38.65 42.83
CA ASN A 116 41.32 -39.07 41.70
C ASN A 116 40.08 -38.18 41.55
N LEU A 117 39.51 -37.70 42.65
CA LEU A 117 38.41 -36.74 42.64
C LEU A 117 38.86 -35.38 42.15
N GLU A 118 40.02 -34.91 42.60
CA GLU A 118 40.60 -33.66 42.12
C GLU A 118 40.84 -33.70 40.60
N ASP A 119 41.48 -34.77 40.12
CA ASP A 119 41.71 -35.01 38.69
C ASP A 119 40.41 -35.12 37.90
N PHE A 120 39.39 -35.80 38.45
CA PHE A 120 38.09 -35.94 37.82
C PHE A 120 37.38 -34.60 37.69
N LEU A 121 37.33 -33.81 38.77
CA LEU A 121 36.72 -32.47 38.77
C LEU A 121 37.47 -31.51 37.83
N ALA A 122 38.81 -31.57 37.81
CA ALA A 122 39.62 -30.78 36.88
C ALA A 122 39.32 -31.14 35.41
N LYS A 123 39.18 -32.44 35.09
CA LYS A 123 38.78 -32.91 33.75
C LYS A 123 37.35 -32.50 33.40
N MET A 124 36.39 -32.63 34.32
CA MET A 124 35.01 -32.20 34.11
C MET A 124 34.92 -30.70 33.84
N ARG A 125 35.59 -29.88 34.64
CA ARG A 125 35.70 -28.43 34.42
C ARG A 125 36.27 -28.13 33.04
N HIS A 126 37.39 -28.78 32.68
CA HIS A 126 38.01 -28.56 31.38
C HIS A 126 37.02 -28.85 30.24
N ARG A 127 36.26 -29.95 30.32
CA ARG A 127 35.23 -30.30 29.33
C ARG A 127 34.07 -29.30 29.28
N ILE A 128 33.59 -28.83 30.43
CA ILE A 128 32.56 -27.80 30.51
C ILE A 128 33.06 -26.50 29.89
N GLN A 129 34.29 -26.08 30.21
CA GLN A 129 34.86 -24.85 29.69
C GLN A 129 35.15 -24.93 28.18
N GLU A 130 35.60 -26.08 27.70
CA GLU A 130 35.78 -26.36 26.27
C GLU A 130 34.44 -26.32 25.53
N ALA A 131 33.37 -26.86 26.10
CA ALA A 131 32.02 -26.78 25.52
C ALA A 131 31.50 -25.33 25.50
N ARG A 132 31.72 -24.56 26.57
CA ARG A 132 31.37 -23.13 26.66
C ARG A 132 32.14 -22.30 25.63
N SER A 133 33.44 -22.52 25.47
CA SER A 133 34.26 -21.80 24.49
C SER A 133 33.86 -22.14 23.05
N LYS A 134 33.59 -23.42 22.74
CA LYS A 134 33.05 -23.84 21.43
C LYS A 134 31.70 -23.21 21.14
N LYS A 135 30.79 -23.18 22.13
CA LYS A 135 29.50 -22.49 22.01
C LYS A 135 29.70 -21.01 21.69
N ALA A 136 30.54 -20.30 22.45
CA ALA A 136 30.81 -18.89 22.21
C ALA A 136 31.41 -18.62 20.81
N ALA A 137 32.32 -19.47 20.35
CA ALA A 137 32.88 -19.36 19.00
C ALA A 137 31.82 -19.56 17.89
N LEU A 138 30.90 -20.51 18.10
CA LEU A 138 29.77 -20.73 17.19
C LEU A 138 28.79 -19.56 17.21
N GLU A 139 28.47 -19.00 18.38
CA GLU A 139 27.61 -17.82 18.51
C GLU A 139 28.21 -16.62 17.78
N VAL A 140 29.51 -16.36 17.90
CA VAL A 140 30.20 -15.30 17.15
C VAL A 140 30.09 -15.52 15.64
N THR A 141 30.31 -16.76 15.18
CA THR A 141 30.22 -17.10 13.76
C THR A 141 28.79 -16.94 13.23
N LEU A 142 27.80 -17.37 14.01
CA LEU A 142 26.39 -17.23 13.68
C LEU A 142 25.99 -15.75 13.60
N ASN A 143 26.33 -14.96 14.61
CA ASN A 143 26.05 -13.52 14.63
C ASN A 143 26.69 -12.79 13.45
N LYS A 144 27.91 -13.17 13.07
CA LYS A 144 28.56 -12.64 11.87
C LYS A 144 27.75 -12.95 10.61
N ARG A 145 27.31 -14.22 10.43
CA ARG A 145 26.48 -14.60 9.27
C ARG A 145 25.13 -13.90 9.25
N VAL A 146 24.49 -13.74 10.40
CA VAL A 146 23.23 -13.00 10.52
C VAL A 146 23.44 -11.55 10.10
N ALA A 147 24.49 -10.89 10.60
CA ALA A 147 24.79 -9.51 10.22
C ALA A 147 25.15 -9.35 8.74
N GLU A 148 25.86 -10.32 8.15
CA GLU A 148 26.14 -10.35 6.70
C GLU A 148 24.84 -10.49 5.90
N HIS A 149 23.96 -11.41 6.29
CA HIS A 149 22.67 -11.60 5.63
C HIS A 149 21.75 -10.37 5.77
N ASP A 150 21.66 -9.79 6.96
CA ASP A 150 20.89 -8.57 7.20
C ASP A 150 21.38 -7.42 6.31
N LYS A 151 22.70 -7.31 6.13
CA LYS A 151 23.30 -6.32 5.23
C LYS A 151 22.96 -6.60 3.76
N GLU A 152 23.01 -7.85 3.31
CA GLU A 152 22.62 -8.23 1.94
C GLU A 152 21.15 -7.91 1.67
N VAL A 153 20.26 -8.23 2.62
CA VAL A 153 18.83 -7.91 2.53
C VAL A 153 18.61 -6.39 2.47
N GLN A 154 19.29 -5.62 3.31
CA GLN A 154 19.21 -4.15 3.27
C GLN A 154 19.67 -3.60 1.92
N GLN A 155 20.80 -4.07 1.40
CA GLN A 155 21.32 -3.65 0.09
C GLN A 155 20.35 -3.99 -1.05
N LEU A 156 19.72 -5.16 -1.00
CA LEU A 156 18.73 -5.56 -2.00
C LEU A 156 17.46 -4.68 -1.93
N CYS A 157 16.99 -4.39 -0.72
CA CYS A 157 15.86 -3.47 -0.51
C CYS A 157 16.18 -2.07 -1.05
N GLU A 158 17.35 -1.51 -0.71
CA GLU A 158 17.80 -0.21 -1.21
C GLU A 158 17.91 -0.19 -2.74
N ALA A 159 18.48 -1.23 -3.35
CA ALA A 159 18.60 -1.34 -4.80
C ALA A 159 17.21 -1.41 -5.47
N MET A 160 16.27 -2.15 -4.89
CA MET A 160 14.91 -2.25 -5.40
C MET A 160 14.16 -0.92 -5.27
N GLU A 161 14.31 -0.21 -4.15
CA GLU A 161 13.72 1.13 -3.96
C GLU A 161 14.26 2.13 -4.99
N GLN A 162 15.57 2.12 -5.23
CA GLN A 162 16.19 2.96 -6.27
C GLN A 162 15.64 2.63 -7.66
N GLN A 163 15.51 1.34 -8.00
CA GLN A 163 14.95 0.91 -9.28
C GLN A 163 13.49 1.33 -9.44
N ILE A 164 12.66 1.13 -8.40
CA ILE A 164 11.26 1.58 -8.40
C ILE A 164 11.18 3.08 -8.62
N GLN A 165 12.02 3.86 -7.95
CA GLN A 165 12.04 5.31 -8.08
C GLN A 165 12.46 5.77 -9.49
N GLN A 166 13.45 5.11 -10.09
CA GLN A 166 13.88 5.39 -11.47
C GLN A 166 12.79 5.04 -12.49
N GLU A 167 12.17 3.86 -12.37
CA GLU A 167 11.06 3.46 -13.25
C GLU A 167 9.87 4.41 -13.11
N LYS A 168 9.54 4.82 -11.89
CA LYS A 168 8.48 5.80 -11.64
C LYS A 168 8.75 7.12 -12.34
N GLN A 169 9.96 7.66 -12.21
CA GLN A 169 10.36 8.89 -12.90
C GLN A 169 10.31 8.72 -14.42
N ARG A 170 10.79 7.59 -14.96
CA ARG A 170 10.74 7.31 -16.40
C ARG A 170 9.29 7.31 -16.90
N LEU A 171 8.41 6.60 -16.21
CA LEU A 171 6.98 6.52 -16.55
C LEU A 171 6.29 7.88 -16.46
N GLU A 172 6.62 8.69 -15.44
CA GLU A 172 6.11 10.06 -15.31
C GLU A 172 6.56 10.93 -16.50
N HIS A 173 7.84 10.89 -16.87
CA HIS A 173 8.35 11.63 -18.03
C HIS A 173 7.71 11.17 -19.34
N GLU A 174 7.59 9.87 -19.58
CA GLU A 174 6.92 9.31 -20.76
C GLU A 174 5.43 9.68 -20.81
N SER A 175 4.76 9.68 -19.66
CA SER A 175 3.35 10.08 -19.55
C SER A 175 3.18 11.57 -19.88
N MET A 176 4.02 12.42 -19.30
CA MET A 176 4.02 13.86 -19.57
C MET A 176 4.31 14.15 -21.05
N ALA A 177 5.33 13.51 -21.64
CA ALA A 177 5.66 13.67 -23.04
C ALA A 177 4.50 13.26 -23.96
N ARG A 178 3.86 12.11 -23.71
CA ARG A 178 2.68 11.66 -24.47
C ARG A 178 1.50 12.61 -24.32
N SER A 179 1.22 13.08 -23.11
CA SER A 179 0.15 14.04 -22.84
C SER A 179 0.39 15.37 -23.57
N HIS A 180 1.62 15.88 -23.51
CA HIS A 180 2.02 17.07 -24.25
C HIS A 180 1.86 16.89 -25.76
N GLN A 181 2.35 15.78 -26.32
CA GLN A 181 2.18 15.48 -27.74
C GLN A 181 0.70 15.45 -28.14
N HIS A 182 -0.13 14.74 -27.37
CA HIS A 182 -1.57 14.65 -27.63
C HIS A 182 -2.25 16.03 -27.54
N SER A 183 -1.89 16.85 -26.55
CA SER A 183 -2.39 18.20 -26.41
C SER A 183 -1.99 19.10 -27.59
N GLU A 184 -0.77 18.95 -28.12
CA GLU A 184 -0.33 19.68 -29.29
C GLU A 184 -1.07 19.26 -30.56
N GLU A 185 -1.26 17.95 -30.75
CA GLU A 185 -2.03 17.41 -31.88
C GLU A 185 -3.47 17.93 -31.86
N LEU A 186 -4.12 17.89 -30.70
CA LEU A 186 -5.47 18.42 -30.53
C LEU A 186 -5.51 19.94 -30.80
N ARG A 187 -4.54 20.70 -30.30
CA ARG A 187 -4.44 22.14 -30.56
C ARG A 187 -4.31 22.42 -32.06
N ARG A 188 -3.44 21.70 -32.77
CA ARG A 188 -3.27 21.85 -34.22
C ARG A 188 -4.56 21.54 -34.98
N ALA A 189 -5.28 20.49 -34.57
CA ALA A 189 -6.58 20.12 -35.17
C ALA A 189 -7.65 21.20 -34.94
N LEU A 190 -7.73 21.74 -33.72
CA LEU A 190 -8.65 22.83 -33.39
C LEU A 190 -8.32 24.09 -34.20
N GLU A 191 -7.06 24.48 -34.29
CA GLU A 191 -6.65 25.63 -35.11
C GLU A 191 -6.97 25.42 -36.60
N ALA A 192 -6.79 24.21 -37.13
CA ALA A 192 -7.16 23.90 -38.51
C ALA A 192 -8.68 24.00 -38.72
N SER A 193 -9.47 23.46 -37.79
CA SER A 193 -10.92 23.58 -37.81
C SER A 193 -11.38 25.03 -37.71
N GLU A 194 -10.75 25.84 -36.86
CA GLU A 194 -11.07 27.25 -36.71
C GLU A 194 -10.80 28.03 -38.00
N ARG A 195 -9.64 27.78 -38.65
CA ARG A 195 -9.32 28.38 -39.96
C ARG A 195 -10.36 28.01 -41.02
N GLU A 196 -10.80 26.76 -41.03
CA GLU A 196 -11.84 26.30 -41.96
C GLU A 196 -13.17 27.00 -41.71
N VAL A 197 -13.60 27.11 -40.45
CA VAL A 197 -14.82 27.84 -40.06
C VAL A 197 -14.71 29.30 -40.49
N GLN A 198 -13.59 29.97 -40.24
CA GLN A 198 -13.38 31.35 -40.68
C GLN A 198 -13.47 31.50 -42.21
N ARG A 199 -12.95 30.53 -42.97
CA ARG A 199 -13.07 30.51 -44.44
C ARG A 199 -14.53 30.38 -44.87
N LEU A 200 -15.28 29.47 -44.26
CA LEU A 200 -16.70 29.27 -44.56
C LEU A 200 -17.53 30.52 -44.24
N VAL A 201 -17.26 31.18 -43.11
CA VAL A 201 -17.94 32.44 -42.74
C VAL A 201 -17.68 33.53 -43.79
N ARG A 202 -16.44 33.68 -44.28
CA ARG A 202 -16.14 34.64 -45.36
C ARG A 202 -16.89 34.32 -46.63
N ALA A 203 -16.88 33.05 -47.05
CA ALA A 203 -17.61 32.61 -48.23
C ALA A 203 -19.14 32.84 -48.09
N GLN A 204 -19.69 32.60 -46.90
CA GLN A 204 -21.09 32.90 -46.60
C GLN A 204 -21.38 34.40 -46.74
N MET A 205 -20.55 35.28 -46.18
CA MET A 205 -20.73 36.74 -46.30
C MET A 205 -20.68 37.22 -47.75
N GLU A 206 -19.79 36.66 -48.57
CA GLU A 206 -19.70 36.95 -50.00
C GLU A 206 -20.97 36.52 -50.74
N LEU A 207 -21.47 35.31 -50.47
CA LEU A 207 -22.70 34.79 -51.06
C LEU A 207 -23.92 35.61 -50.64
N GLU A 208 -24.04 35.98 -49.35
CA GLU A 208 -25.12 36.84 -48.87
C GLU A 208 -25.11 38.21 -49.53
N THR A 209 -23.93 38.77 -49.80
CA THR A 209 -23.79 40.03 -50.53
C THR A 209 -24.27 39.89 -51.97
N ARG A 210 -23.89 38.80 -52.66
CA ARG A 210 -24.34 38.51 -54.03
C ARG A 210 -25.84 38.25 -54.11
N CYS A 211 -26.42 37.53 -53.15
CA CYS A 211 -27.87 37.33 -53.08
C CYS A 211 -28.61 38.66 -52.93
N ARG A 212 -28.12 39.56 -52.07
CA ARG A 212 -28.69 40.90 -51.91
C ARG A 212 -28.62 41.73 -53.19
N SER A 213 -27.49 41.72 -53.91
CA SER A 213 -27.36 42.47 -55.17
C SER A 213 -28.27 41.89 -56.26
N LEU A 214 -28.34 40.56 -56.38
CA LEU A 214 -29.25 39.90 -57.32
C LEU A 214 -30.70 40.23 -57.02
N HIS A 215 -31.11 40.21 -55.75
CA HIS A 215 -32.47 40.59 -55.36
C HIS A 215 -32.79 42.05 -55.72
N SER A 216 -31.86 42.98 -55.47
CA SER A 216 -32.03 44.39 -55.84
C SER A 216 -32.14 44.59 -57.35
N THR A 217 -31.30 43.92 -58.15
CA THR A 217 -31.37 43.97 -59.62
C THR A 217 -32.67 43.36 -60.13
N GLN A 218 -33.10 42.22 -59.60
CA GLN A 218 -34.38 41.60 -59.94
C GLN A 218 -35.56 42.53 -59.65
N GLN A 219 -35.54 43.22 -58.51
CA GLN A 219 -36.58 44.19 -58.16
C GLN A 219 -36.59 45.37 -59.14
N ALA A 220 -35.42 45.92 -59.49
CA ALA A 220 -35.30 47.00 -60.48
C ALA A 220 -35.82 46.59 -61.86
N THR A 221 -35.42 45.41 -62.36
CA THR A 221 -35.91 44.87 -63.63
C THR A 221 -37.42 44.60 -63.59
N SER A 222 -37.96 44.12 -62.46
CA SER A 222 -39.40 43.93 -62.30
C SER A 222 -40.16 45.27 -62.34
N THR A 223 -39.61 46.33 -61.76
CA THR A 223 -40.23 47.66 -61.83
C THR A 223 -40.17 48.25 -63.24
N GLU A 224 -39.06 48.07 -63.95
CA GLU A 224 -38.90 48.53 -65.33
C GLU A 224 -39.84 47.77 -66.28
N ASN A 225 -39.93 46.44 -66.16
CA ASN A 225 -40.87 45.64 -66.94
C ASN A 225 -42.32 46.12 -66.73
N ARG A 226 -42.71 46.42 -65.48
CA ARG A 226 -44.04 46.96 -65.20
C ARG A 226 -44.27 48.31 -65.86
N GLN A 227 -43.29 49.21 -65.85
CA GLN A 227 -43.38 50.50 -66.52
C GLN A 227 -43.50 50.34 -68.05
N LEU A 228 -42.79 49.38 -68.63
CA LEU A 228 -42.89 49.05 -70.06
C LEU A 228 -44.27 48.45 -70.41
N GLU A 229 -44.82 47.59 -69.56
CA GLU A 229 -46.18 47.06 -69.72
C GLU A 229 -47.22 48.19 -69.67
N GLU A 230 -47.13 49.09 -68.67
CA GLU A 230 -48.00 50.27 -68.55
C GLU A 230 -47.89 51.16 -69.80
N SER A 231 -46.68 51.46 -70.26
CA SER A 231 -46.46 52.26 -71.48
C SER A 231 -46.96 51.57 -72.76
N ASN A 232 -46.77 50.25 -72.89
CA ASN A 232 -47.33 49.48 -74.01
C ASN A 232 -48.85 49.54 -74.01
N HIS A 233 -49.49 49.41 -72.85
CA HIS A 233 -50.95 49.53 -72.73
C HIS A 233 -51.44 50.92 -73.17
N GLU A 234 -50.77 51.99 -72.73
CA GLU A 234 -51.10 53.35 -73.15
C GLU A 234 -50.96 53.56 -74.67
N LEU A 235 -49.94 52.95 -75.28
CA LEU A 235 -49.74 52.99 -76.73
C LEU A 235 -50.81 52.19 -77.48
N GLU A 236 -51.19 51.02 -76.98
CA GLU A 236 -52.27 50.20 -77.50
C GLU A 236 -53.61 50.96 -77.45
N ASP A 237 -53.95 51.59 -76.33
CA ASP A 237 -55.15 52.41 -76.17
C ASP A 237 -55.18 53.58 -77.17
N ARG A 238 -54.04 54.27 -77.36
CA ARG A 238 -53.91 55.34 -78.36
C ARG A 238 -54.09 54.83 -79.78
N LEU A 239 -53.50 53.67 -80.10
CA LEU A 239 -53.66 53.04 -81.42
C LEU A 239 -55.11 52.65 -81.68
N GLN A 240 -55.81 52.08 -80.69
CA GLN A 240 -57.23 51.77 -80.79
C GLN A 240 -58.07 53.04 -81.01
N HIS A 241 -57.78 54.11 -80.28
CA HIS A 241 -58.45 55.39 -80.46
C HIS A 241 -58.25 55.97 -81.87
N LEU A 242 -57.00 55.99 -82.36
CA LEU A 242 -56.68 56.43 -83.72
C LEU A 242 -57.35 55.53 -84.78
N HIS A 243 -57.42 54.23 -84.54
CA HIS A 243 -58.11 53.30 -85.43
C HIS A 243 -59.62 53.58 -85.50
N GLN A 244 -60.27 53.84 -84.36
CA GLN A 244 -61.67 54.28 -84.32
C GLN A 244 -61.87 55.59 -85.08
N GLN A 245 -61.03 56.60 -84.85
CA GLN A 245 -61.09 57.87 -85.59
C GLN A 245 -60.89 57.67 -87.11
N LEU A 246 -59.97 56.80 -87.53
CA LEU A 246 -59.79 56.46 -88.94
C LEU A 246 -61.01 55.75 -89.52
N GLN A 247 -61.65 54.84 -88.78
CA GLN A 247 -62.89 54.20 -89.22
C GLN A 247 -64.05 55.20 -89.34
N GLU A 248 -64.19 56.12 -88.39
CA GLU A 248 -65.20 57.19 -88.42
C GLU A 248 -65.01 58.09 -89.64
N THR A 249 -63.78 58.56 -89.87
CA THR A 249 -63.45 59.40 -91.03
C THR A 249 -63.64 58.66 -92.35
N GLN A 250 -63.25 57.38 -92.44
CA GLN A 250 -63.55 56.53 -93.60
C GLN A 250 -65.06 56.36 -93.81
N GLY A 251 -65.84 56.14 -92.75
CA GLY A 251 -67.30 56.07 -92.83
C GLY A 251 -67.95 57.40 -93.24
N CYS A 252 -67.41 58.54 -92.79
CA CYS A 252 -67.81 59.87 -93.27
C CYS A 252 -67.48 60.06 -94.75
N LEU A 253 -66.29 59.67 -95.20
CA LEU A 253 -65.89 59.73 -96.60
C LEU A 253 -66.74 58.82 -97.48
N GLN A 254 -67.08 57.60 -97.03
CA GLN A 254 -67.98 56.70 -97.74
C GLN A 254 -69.39 57.28 -97.85
N ARG A 255 -69.91 57.92 -96.80
CA ARG A 255 -71.19 58.65 -96.83
C ARG A 255 -71.17 59.85 -97.79
N LEU A 256 -70.06 60.59 -97.84
CA LEU A 256 -69.85 61.69 -98.80
C LEU A 256 -69.67 61.21 -100.25
N ARG A 257 -69.25 59.96 -100.46
CA ARG A 257 -69.07 59.36 -101.79
C ARG A 257 -70.33 58.65 -102.31
N ALA A 258 -71.28 58.37 -101.43
CA ALA A 258 -72.58 57.76 -101.72
C ALA A 258 -73.74 58.77 -101.81
N ALA A 259 -73.47 60.05 -101.55
CA ALA A 259 -74.33 61.20 -101.79
C ALA A 259 -73.96 61.86 -103.13
#